data_AF-A0A6V7J6S2-F1
#
_entry.id   AF-A0A6V7J6S2-F1
#
_cell.length_a   1.000
_cell.length_b   1.000
_cell.length_c   1.000
_cell.angle_alpha   90.00
_cell.angle_beta   90.00
_cell.angle_gamma   90.00
#
_symmetry.space_group_name_H-M   'P 1'
#
loop_
_entity.id
_entity.type
_entity.pdbx_description
1 polymer ?
#
loop_
_entity_poly.entity_id
_entity_poly.type
_entity_poly.pdbx_seq_one_letter_code
_entity_poly.pdbx_strand_id
1 'polypeptide(L)'
;KIKFVVSQNIDGLHLRSGIPRQYLAELHGNMFVEQCDKCGRQFIRHYATTSVGKKCLDTVCRSEQIGGRPCRGRMHDTILDWEHNLPDNDLALSDLHSSVADLSICLGTTLQIIPSGNLPLYTKKYGGRLVICNLQPTKHDKKADLVINGNVEEVIAHVMKKMGIEIPEYSPEIDPTRNTDLDSAQMDWTIPSSRIKEMKVLYKKVCKPTKRNRKTFMYERERESPKPTKMRKKSIKSEEEEASSNSLPLSSQNVKEEPTDKDSTPKSPVIKQEVLGD
;
A
#
# COMPACT_ATOMS: atom_id res chain seq x y z
N LYS A 1 19.11 -16.39 1.45
CA LYS A 1 18.47 -17.25 0.41
C LYS A 1 17.17 -16.63 -0.10
N ILE A 2 16.31 -16.11 0.78
CA ILE A 2 15.10 -15.35 0.44
C ILE A 2 15.46 -14.02 -0.25
N LYS A 3 14.67 -13.60 -1.25
CA LYS A 3 14.87 -12.35 -2.00
C LYS A 3 13.96 -11.21 -1.54
N PHE A 4 12.76 -11.54 -1.09
CA PHE A 4 11.75 -10.59 -0.66
C PHE A 4 10.65 -11.30 0.15
N VAL A 5 10.05 -10.60 1.09
CA VAL A 5 8.90 -11.04 1.90
C VAL A 5 7.73 -10.11 1.61
N VAL A 6 6.58 -10.70 1.30
CA VAL A 6 5.32 -9.98 1.15
C VAL A 6 4.39 -10.44 2.25
N SER A 7 3.97 -9.55 3.13
CA SER A 7 3.08 -9.87 4.24
C SER A 7 1.75 -9.14 4.15
N GLN A 8 0.71 -9.85 4.58
CA GLN A 8 -0.64 -9.32 4.82
C GLN A 8 -0.87 -9.07 6.32
N ASN A 9 0.07 -9.49 7.18
CA ASN A 9 -0.08 -9.34 8.62
C ASN A 9 0.19 -7.90 9.04
N ILE A 10 -0.53 -7.47 10.08
CA ILE A 10 -0.37 -6.14 10.70
C ILE A 10 0.32 -6.19 12.06
N ASP A 11 0.65 -7.38 12.55
CA ASP A 11 1.23 -7.64 13.88
C ASP A 11 2.63 -7.03 14.09
N GLY A 12 3.32 -6.69 13.01
CA GLY A 12 4.67 -6.15 13.01
C GLY A 12 5.78 -7.15 13.35
N LEU A 13 5.49 -8.45 13.43
CA LEU A 13 6.49 -9.45 13.83
C LEU A 13 7.65 -9.58 12.84
N HIS A 14 7.44 -9.31 11.55
CA HIS A 14 8.53 -9.27 10.57
C HIS A 14 9.48 -8.08 10.76
N LEU A 15 8.94 -6.90 11.07
CA LEU A 15 9.74 -5.74 11.48
C LEU A 15 10.54 -6.08 12.74
N ARG A 16 9.85 -6.62 13.75
CA ARG A 16 10.40 -6.89 15.08
C ARG A 16 11.40 -8.05 15.11
N SER A 17 11.36 -8.96 14.14
CA SER A 17 12.38 -10.00 13.97
C SER A 17 13.65 -9.50 13.25
N GLY A 18 13.69 -8.22 12.88
CA GLY A 18 14.87 -7.58 12.27
C GLY A 18 14.95 -7.74 10.75
N ILE A 19 13.87 -8.09 10.05
CA ILE A 19 13.89 -8.12 8.57
C ILE A 19 14.07 -6.70 8.05
N PRO A 20 15.13 -6.41 7.26
CA PRO A 20 15.37 -5.06 6.76
C PRO A 20 14.23 -4.59 5.83
N ARG A 21 13.82 -3.32 5.97
CA ARG A 21 12.70 -2.72 5.21
C ARG A 21 12.77 -2.95 3.70
N GLN A 22 13.97 -2.90 3.11
CA GLN A 22 14.19 -3.07 1.68
C GLN A 22 13.86 -4.48 1.13
N TYR A 23 13.63 -5.45 2.02
CA TYR A 23 13.27 -6.84 1.70
C TYR A 23 11.86 -7.22 2.16
N LEU A 24 11.07 -6.28 2.66
CA LEU A 24 9.74 -6.51 3.20
C LEU A 24 8.71 -5.56 2.56
N ALA A 25 7.55 -6.09 2.19
CA ALA A 25 6.36 -5.32 1.89
C ALA A 25 5.24 -5.66 2.88
N GLU A 26 4.66 -4.62 3.49
CA GLU A 26 3.59 -4.74 4.49
C GLU A 26 2.29 -4.21 3.86
N LEU A 27 1.57 -5.08 3.16
CA LEU A 27 0.49 -4.67 2.26
C LEU A 27 -0.73 -4.11 2.99
N HIS A 28 -0.94 -4.48 4.24
CA HIS A 28 -2.13 -4.10 5.03
C HIS A 28 -1.79 -3.16 6.21
N GLY A 29 -0.55 -2.67 6.26
CA GLY A 29 -0.03 -1.83 7.33
C GLY A 29 0.73 -2.61 8.39
N ASN A 30 1.19 -1.89 9.42
CA ASN A 30 1.87 -2.45 10.57
C ASN A 30 1.50 -1.63 11.82
N MET A 31 1.11 -2.31 12.90
CA MET A 31 0.65 -1.64 14.12
C MET A 31 1.73 -0.77 14.78
N PHE A 32 3.00 -1.02 14.51
CA PHE A 32 4.14 -0.25 15.03
C PHE A 32 4.64 0.80 14.04
N VAL A 33 3.92 1.10 12.96
CA VAL A 33 4.38 2.05 11.94
C VAL A 33 3.34 3.15 11.74
N GLU A 34 3.82 4.40 11.74
CA GLU A 34 3.05 5.59 11.42
C GLU A 34 3.54 6.23 10.12
N GLN A 35 2.64 6.88 9.37
CA GLN A 35 2.94 7.56 8.12
C GLN A 35 2.56 9.04 8.17
N CYS A 36 3.44 9.91 7.66
CA CYS A 36 3.14 11.34 7.55
C CYS A 36 2.24 11.63 6.35
N ASP A 37 1.16 12.38 6.57
CA ASP A 37 0.23 12.87 5.55
C ASP A 37 0.86 13.80 4.50
N LYS A 38 1.91 14.54 4.89
CA LYS A 38 2.52 15.58 4.06
C LYS A 38 3.70 15.10 3.24
N CYS A 39 4.62 14.35 3.84
CA CYS A 39 5.85 13.88 3.17
C CYS A 39 5.82 12.39 2.79
N GLY A 40 4.82 11.63 3.26
CA GLY A 40 4.68 10.21 2.99
C GLY A 40 5.69 9.29 3.70
N ARG A 41 6.65 9.84 4.44
CA ARG A 41 7.62 9.04 5.20
C ARG A 41 6.95 8.25 6.31
N GLN A 42 7.48 7.06 6.56
CA GLN A 42 7.05 6.13 7.59
C GLN A 42 8.07 6.08 8.72
N PHE A 43 7.60 5.93 9.95
CA PHE A 43 8.45 5.82 11.14
C PHE A 43 7.97 4.69 12.03
N ILE A 44 8.93 3.94 12.60
CA ILE A 44 8.68 2.91 13.61
C ILE A 44 8.22 3.58 14.92
N ARG A 45 7.41 2.90 15.70
CA ARG A 45 6.96 3.27 17.05
C ARG A 45 7.35 2.18 18.03
N HIS A 46 7.55 2.56 19.29
CA HIS A 46 7.85 1.61 20.36
C HIS A 46 6.62 0.89 20.94
N TYR A 47 5.44 1.29 20.49
CA TYR A 47 4.16 0.76 20.96
C TYR A 47 3.21 0.63 19.79
N ALA A 48 2.29 -0.33 19.89
CA ALA A 48 1.27 -0.56 18.89
C ALA A 48 0.31 0.65 18.83
N THR A 49 -0.16 0.95 17.62
CA THR A 49 -1.18 1.96 17.40
C THR A 49 -2.49 1.58 18.07
N THR A 50 -3.21 2.59 18.54
CA THR A 50 -4.53 2.45 19.18
C THR A 50 -5.68 2.68 18.20
N SER A 51 -5.37 2.88 16.92
CA SER A 51 -6.34 3.20 15.86
C SER A 51 -6.15 2.32 14.63
N VAL A 52 -7.21 2.22 13.83
CA VAL A 52 -7.22 1.56 12.53
C VAL A 52 -7.91 2.45 11.50
N GLY A 53 -7.57 2.28 10.23
CA GLY A 53 -8.17 3.00 9.12
C GLY A 53 -7.47 4.32 8.82
N LYS A 54 -6.14 4.36 8.92
CA LYS A 54 -5.31 5.53 8.62
C LYS A 54 -5.75 6.79 9.35
N LYS A 55 -6.07 6.67 10.65
CA LYS A 55 -6.49 7.79 11.49
C LYS A 55 -5.30 8.61 11.94
N CYS A 56 -5.51 9.92 12.12
CA CYS A 56 -4.52 10.82 12.70
C CYS A 56 -4.17 10.38 14.12
N LEU A 57 -2.88 10.31 14.43
CA LEU A 57 -2.33 9.90 15.74
C LEU A 57 -1.97 11.09 16.63
N ASP A 58 -2.24 12.29 16.14
CA ASP A 58 -1.94 13.56 16.77
C ASP A 58 -0.47 13.86 17.10
N THR A 59 0.44 13.08 16.51
CA THR A 59 1.89 13.33 16.56
C THR A 59 2.37 14.07 15.32
N VAL A 60 3.46 14.81 15.48
CA VAL A 60 4.10 15.56 14.39
C VAL A 60 5.17 14.73 13.70
N CYS A 61 5.31 14.93 12.39
CA CYS A 61 6.28 14.22 11.59
C CYS A 61 7.72 14.46 12.07
N ARG A 62 8.44 13.35 12.28
CA ARG A 62 9.84 13.28 12.69
C ARG A 62 10.83 13.62 11.56
N SER A 63 10.35 13.74 10.32
CA SER A 63 11.23 14.02 9.19
C SER A 63 11.69 15.48 9.12
N GLU A 64 12.95 15.63 8.75
CA GLU A 64 13.52 16.89 8.31
C GLU A 64 13.49 16.98 6.78
N GLN A 65 13.17 18.17 6.29
CA GLN A 65 13.25 18.54 4.88
C GLN A 65 14.68 19.00 4.55
N ILE A 66 14.94 19.21 3.25
CA ILE A 66 16.20 19.77 2.77
C ILE A 66 16.48 21.10 3.51
N GLY A 67 17.66 21.18 4.13
CA GLY A 67 18.06 22.34 4.94
C GLY A 67 17.60 22.29 6.40
N GLY A 68 17.29 21.11 6.94
CA GLY A 68 17.03 20.90 8.38
C GLY A 68 15.67 21.42 8.86
N ARG A 69 14.78 21.82 7.95
CA ARG A 69 13.44 22.33 8.32
C ARG A 69 12.52 21.16 8.68
N PRO A 70 11.83 21.18 9.83
CA PRO A 70 10.89 20.10 10.16
C PRO A 70 9.72 20.06 9.17
N CYS A 71 9.26 18.87 8.81
CA CYS A 71 8.17 18.69 7.85
C CYS A 71 6.83 19.30 8.32
N ARG A 72 6.54 19.21 9.62
CA ARG A 72 5.30 19.66 10.28
C ARG A 72 4.00 18.98 9.80
N GLY A 73 4.09 17.85 9.08
CA GLY A 73 2.91 17.02 8.79
C GLY A 73 2.42 16.26 10.03
N ARG A 74 1.22 15.68 9.94
CA ARG A 74 0.63 14.85 10.99
C ARG A 74 0.81 13.38 10.68
N MET A 75 1.10 12.61 11.72
CA MET A 75 1.26 11.17 11.58
C MET A 75 -0.08 10.48 11.66
N HIS A 76 -0.25 9.45 10.85
CA HIS A 76 -1.42 8.61 10.80
C HIS A 76 -1.01 7.14 10.98
N ASP A 77 -1.90 6.29 11.49
CA ASP A 77 -1.64 4.85 11.47
C ASP A 77 -1.58 4.32 10.03
N THR A 78 -0.98 3.14 9.84
CA THR A 78 -0.85 2.52 8.52
C THR A 78 -1.87 1.41 8.27
N ILE A 79 -2.73 1.11 9.24
CA ILE A 79 -3.65 -0.02 9.17
C ILE A 79 -4.79 0.31 8.22
N LEU A 80 -5.02 -0.57 7.25
CA LEU A 80 -6.07 -0.38 6.26
C LEU A 80 -7.45 -0.77 6.84
N ASP A 81 -8.43 0.08 6.57
CA ASP A 81 -9.86 -0.29 6.55
C ASP A 81 -10.26 -0.79 5.14
N TRP A 82 -11.44 -1.39 5.00
CA TRP A 82 -11.90 -2.06 3.78
C TRP A 82 -11.86 -1.21 2.51
N GLU A 83 -12.12 0.09 2.63
CA GLU A 83 -12.19 1.02 1.48
C GLU A 83 -10.82 1.59 1.09
N HIS A 84 -9.78 1.29 1.86
CA HIS A 84 -8.46 1.85 1.60
C HIS A 84 -7.70 1.11 0.50
N ASN A 85 -7.02 1.88 -0.33
CA ASN A 85 -6.01 1.35 -1.23
C ASN A 85 -4.77 0.86 -0.46
N LEU A 86 -4.19 -0.23 -0.96
CA LEU A 86 -2.90 -0.75 -0.51
C LEU A 86 -1.78 0.29 -0.72
N PRO A 87 -0.72 0.27 0.10
CA PRO A 87 0.41 1.17 -0.05
C PRO A 87 1.14 0.96 -1.38
N ASP A 88 1.24 2.02 -2.17
CA ASP A 88 1.75 1.99 -3.55
C ASP A 88 3.14 1.37 -3.69
N ASN A 89 4.07 1.75 -2.82
CA ASN A 89 5.46 1.31 -2.88
C ASN A 89 5.60 -0.18 -2.51
N ASP A 90 4.93 -0.61 -1.45
CA ASP A 90 4.89 -2.01 -1.01
C ASP A 90 4.23 -2.90 -2.06
N LEU A 91 3.09 -2.47 -2.63
CA LEU A 91 2.40 -3.21 -3.67
C LEU A 91 3.23 -3.27 -4.97
N ALA A 92 3.90 -2.19 -5.35
CA ALA A 92 4.77 -2.17 -6.53
C ALA A 92 5.97 -3.11 -6.35
N LEU A 93 6.65 -3.10 -5.19
CA LEU A 93 7.73 -4.04 -4.91
C LEU A 93 7.23 -5.48 -4.92
N SER A 94 6.05 -5.73 -4.34
CA SER A 94 5.45 -7.08 -4.29
C SER A 94 5.12 -7.61 -5.69
N ASP A 95 4.54 -6.78 -6.57
CA ASP A 95 4.27 -7.13 -7.97
C ASP A 95 5.56 -7.44 -8.74
N LEU A 96 6.58 -6.59 -8.61
CA LEU A 96 7.86 -6.74 -9.29
C LEU A 96 8.61 -7.99 -8.81
N HIS A 97 8.69 -8.20 -7.50
CA HIS A 97 9.35 -9.37 -6.92
C HIS A 97 8.62 -10.67 -7.28
N SER A 98 7.29 -10.70 -7.19
CA SER A 98 6.50 -11.87 -7.59
C SER A 98 6.65 -12.16 -9.08
N SER A 99 6.74 -11.14 -9.92
CA SER A 99 6.91 -11.33 -11.36
C SER A 99 8.29 -11.86 -11.77
N VAL A 100 9.33 -11.50 -11.01
CA VAL A 100 10.72 -11.92 -11.28
C VAL A 100 11.05 -13.26 -10.64
N ALA A 101 10.33 -13.65 -9.59
CA ALA A 101 10.58 -14.88 -8.85
C ALA A 101 10.51 -16.12 -9.75
N ASP A 102 11.42 -17.05 -9.50
CA ASP A 102 11.37 -18.42 -9.99
C ASP A 102 10.62 -19.35 -9.03
N LEU A 103 10.44 -18.94 -7.77
CA LEU A 103 9.69 -19.64 -6.74
C LEU A 103 8.98 -18.65 -5.81
N SER A 104 7.68 -18.85 -5.61
CA SER A 104 6.88 -18.22 -4.55
C SER A 104 6.38 -19.28 -3.58
N ILE A 105 6.48 -18.98 -2.29
CA ILE A 105 6.01 -19.84 -1.22
C ILE A 105 5.00 -19.03 -0.39
N CYS A 106 3.76 -19.49 -0.33
CA CYS A 106 2.71 -18.91 0.50
C CYS A 106 2.63 -19.68 1.82
N LEU A 107 2.72 -18.97 2.94
CA LEU A 107 2.67 -19.57 4.27
C LEU A 107 1.49 -18.97 5.04
N GLY A 108 0.56 -19.80 5.52
CA GLY A 108 -0.48 -19.38 6.45
C GLY A 108 -1.48 -18.34 5.90
N THR A 109 -1.82 -18.41 4.62
CA THR A 109 -2.79 -17.49 3.99
C THR A 109 -3.77 -18.23 3.08
N THR A 110 -5.05 -17.87 3.16
CA THR A 110 -6.12 -18.41 2.29
C THR A 110 -6.08 -17.82 0.87
N LEU A 111 -5.27 -16.77 0.65
CA LEU A 111 -5.13 -16.04 -0.62
C LEU A 111 -6.43 -15.42 -1.15
N GLN A 112 -7.39 -15.13 -0.27
CA GLN A 112 -8.70 -14.62 -0.68
C GLN A 112 -8.70 -13.12 -1.00
N ILE A 113 -7.95 -12.32 -0.21
CA ILE A 113 -7.92 -10.86 -0.31
C ILE A 113 -7.16 -10.44 -1.56
N ILE A 114 -7.77 -9.60 -2.40
CA ILE A 114 -7.18 -9.08 -3.64
C ILE A 114 -6.77 -7.62 -3.40
N PRO A 115 -5.62 -7.15 -3.94
CA PRO A 115 -4.73 -7.87 -4.86
C PRO A 115 -3.71 -8.80 -4.21
N SER A 116 -3.52 -8.76 -2.89
CA SER A 116 -2.46 -9.48 -2.18
C SER A 116 -2.38 -10.98 -2.50
N GLY A 117 -3.50 -11.70 -2.44
CA GLY A 117 -3.60 -13.13 -2.68
C GLY A 117 -3.30 -13.54 -4.13
N ASN A 118 -3.43 -12.62 -5.10
CA ASN A 118 -3.12 -12.88 -6.50
C ASN A 118 -1.62 -12.74 -6.82
N LEU A 119 -0.83 -12.07 -5.98
CA LEU A 119 0.60 -11.80 -6.24
C LEU A 119 1.42 -13.06 -6.55
N PRO A 120 1.27 -14.19 -5.82
CA PRO A 120 2.01 -15.42 -6.12
C PRO A 120 1.71 -16.02 -7.50
N LEU A 121 0.58 -15.64 -8.13
CA LEU A 121 0.26 -16.08 -9.48
C LEU A 121 1.12 -15.39 -10.55
N TYR A 122 1.72 -14.24 -10.25
CA TYR A 122 2.66 -13.60 -11.17
C TYR A 122 3.92 -14.45 -11.37
N THR A 123 4.38 -15.13 -10.32
CA THR A 123 5.46 -16.12 -10.40
C THR A 123 5.12 -17.21 -11.43
N LYS A 124 3.95 -17.83 -11.30
CA LYS A 124 3.46 -18.84 -12.27
C LYS A 124 3.36 -18.28 -13.69
N LYS A 125 2.81 -17.08 -13.83
CA LYS A 125 2.64 -16.41 -15.13
C LYS A 125 3.98 -16.23 -15.85
N TYR A 126 5.04 -15.88 -15.12
CA TYR A 126 6.37 -15.68 -15.72
C TYR A 126 7.19 -16.96 -15.85
N GLY A 127 6.71 -18.09 -15.32
CA GLY A 127 7.29 -19.43 -15.51
C GLY A 127 7.97 -19.99 -14.27
N GLY A 128 7.87 -19.30 -13.13
CA GLY A 128 8.27 -19.83 -11.83
C GLY A 128 7.27 -20.84 -11.26
N ARG A 129 7.58 -21.34 -10.07
CA ARG A 129 6.76 -22.31 -9.33
C ARG A 129 6.07 -21.66 -8.13
N LEU A 130 4.93 -22.21 -7.74
CA LEU A 130 4.14 -21.79 -6.60
C LEU A 130 3.99 -22.95 -5.62
N VAL A 131 4.42 -22.73 -4.38
CA VAL A 131 4.19 -23.63 -3.25
C VAL A 131 3.23 -22.97 -2.28
N ILE A 132 2.27 -23.72 -1.77
CA ILE A 132 1.31 -23.24 -0.76
C ILE A 132 1.41 -24.16 0.45
N CYS A 133 1.66 -23.59 1.62
CA CYS A 133 1.60 -24.27 2.91
C CYS A 133 0.50 -23.63 3.76
N ASN A 134 -0.61 -24.34 3.94
CA ASN A 134 -1.74 -23.85 4.72
C ASN A 134 -2.57 -25.02 5.26
N LEU A 135 -3.09 -24.89 6.48
CA LEU A 135 -3.98 -25.91 7.07
C LEU A 135 -5.31 -26.02 6.30
N GLN A 136 -5.85 -24.87 5.87
CA GLN A 136 -7.12 -24.79 5.15
C GLN A 136 -6.90 -24.71 3.63
N PRO A 137 -7.89 -25.10 2.81
CA PRO A 137 -7.86 -24.86 1.37
C PRO A 137 -7.65 -23.38 1.04
N THR A 138 -6.93 -23.10 -0.05
CA THR A 138 -6.70 -21.73 -0.51
C THR A 138 -7.39 -21.48 -1.84
N LYS A 139 -7.61 -20.19 -2.16
CA LYS A 139 -8.18 -19.77 -3.44
C LYS A 139 -7.39 -20.28 -4.66
N HIS A 140 -6.12 -20.64 -4.49
CA HIS A 140 -5.19 -20.91 -5.60
C HIS A 140 -4.57 -22.30 -5.57
N ASP A 141 -5.08 -23.23 -4.76
CA ASP A 141 -4.55 -24.61 -4.66
C ASP A 141 -4.38 -25.27 -6.04
N LYS A 142 -5.38 -25.15 -6.92
CA LYS A 142 -5.35 -25.72 -8.29
C LYS A 142 -4.25 -25.16 -9.19
N LYS A 143 -3.61 -24.05 -8.81
CA LYS A 143 -2.53 -23.40 -9.57
C LYS A 143 -1.15 -23.66 -8.98
N ALA A 144 -1.08 -24.21 -7.76
CA ALA A 144 0.17 -24.51 -7.09
C ALA A 144 0.85 -25.73 -7.72
N ASP A 145 2.19 -25.72 -7.74
CA ASP A 145 3.01 -26.87 -8.10
C ASP A 145 3.16 -27.85 -6.92
N LEU A 146 2.96 -27.36 -5.70
CA LEU A 146 2.95 -28.15 -4.47
C LEU A 146 2.03 -27.50 -3.44
N VAL A 147 1.14 -28.29 -2.85
CA VAL A 147 0.31 -27.91 -1.70
C VAL A 147 0.71 -28.77 -0.51
N ILE A 148 0.98 -28.14 0.63
CA ILE A 148 1.32 -28.79 1.90
C ILE A 148 0.23 -28.39 2.90
N ASN A 149 -0.54 -29.37 3.35
CA ASN A 149 -1.53 -29.18 4.41
C ASN A 149 -0.90 -29.53 5.75
N GLY A 150 -0.33 -28.54 6.43
CA GLY A 150 0.37 -28.75 7.69
C GLY A 150 0.66 -27.45 8.43
N ASN A 151 1.12 -27.58 9.67
CA ASN A 151 1.54 -26.44 10.49
C ASN A 151 2.81 -25.80 9.85
N VAL A 152 2.79 -24.48 9.66
CA VAL A 152 3.89 -23.74 9.02
C VAL A 152 5.18 -23.87 9.84
N GLU A 153 5.11 -23.84 11.17
CA GLU A 153 6.28 -23.94 12.04
C GLU A 153 6.99 -25.29 11.85
N GLU A 154 6.24 -26.39 11.87
CA GLU A 154 6.77 -27.73 11.63
C GLU A 154 7.39 -27.84 10.23
N VAL A 155 6.69 -27.36 9.20
CA VAL A 155 7.17 -27.42 7.81
C VAL A 155 8.46 -26.62 7.66
N ILE A 156 8.53 -25.40 8.20
CA ILE A 156 9.73 -24.56 8.14
C ILE A 156 10.88 -25.18 8.94
N ALA A 157 10.64 -25.74 10.12
CA ALA A 157 11.67 -26.45 10.88
C ALA A 157 12.28 -27.60 10.08
N HIS A 158 11.47 -28.40 9.40
CA HIS A 158 11.95 -29.46 8.52
C HIS A 158 12.72 -28.93 7.30
N VAL A 159 12.27 -27.82 6.69
CA VAL A 159 12.97 -27.17 5.57
C VAL A 159 14.35 -26.66 6.03
N MET A 160 14.41 -25.96 7.16
CA MET A 160 15.65 -25.43 7.73
C MET A 160 16.65 -26.54 8.05
N LYS A 161 16.18 -27.63 8.69
CA LYS A 161 16.98 -28.85 8.92
C LYS A 161 17.53 -29.44 7.63
N LYS A 162 16.70 -29.60 6.59
CA LYS A 162 17.13 -30.12 5.28
C LYS A 162 18.12 -29.21 4.57
N MET A 163 18.01 -27.90 4.78
CA MET A 163 18.94 -26.91 4.22
C MET A 163 20.23 -26.77 5.02
N GLY A 164 20.34 -27.39 6.20
CA GLY A 164 21.47 -27.23 7.10
C GLY A 164 21.59 -25.80 7.65
N ILE A 165 20.46 -25.13 7.86
CA ILE A 165 20.41 -23.75 8.39
C ILE A 165 19.75 -23.79 9.76
N GLU A 166 20.42 -23.23 10.76
CA GLU A 166 19.87 -23.05 12.10
C GLU A 166 18.84 -21.91 12.13
N ILE A 167 17.77 -22.07 12.90
CA ILE A 167 16.79 -21.00 13.15
C ILE A 167 17.37 -20.14 14.28
N PRO A 168 17.69 -18.86 14.01
CA PRO A 168 18.24 -17.99 15.05
C PRO A 168 17.20 -17.75 16.15
N GLU A 169 17.67 -17.67 17.40
CA GLU A 169 16.83 -17.22 18.51
C GLU A 169 16.50 -15.73 18.37
N TYR A 170 15.29 -15.37 18.79
CA TYR A 170 14.89 -13.98 18.86
C TYR A 170 15.63 -13.26 19.99
N SER A 171 16.08 -12.05 19.71
CA SER A 171 16.80 -11.18 20.65
C SER A 171 16.10 -9.81 20.70
N PRO A 172 15.69 -9.29 21.88
CA PRO A 172 15.10 -7.96 22.00
C PRO A 172 15.98 -6.81 21.48
N GLU A 173 17.29 -7.02 21.42
CA GLU A 173 18.30 -6.06 20.99
C GLU A 173 18.22 -5.76 19.49
N ILE A 174 17.75 -6.73 18.69
CA ILE A 174 17.52 -6.54 17.25
C ILE A 174 16.11 -6.03 16.92
N ASP A 175 15.19 -5.99 17.89
CA ASP A 175 13.81 -5.52 17.70
C ASP A 175 13.80 -3.97 17.66
N PRO A 176 13.55 -3.34 16.50
CA PRO A 176 13.58 -1.89 16.37
C PRO A 176 12.50 -1.18 17.20
N THR A 177 11.45 -1.89 17.59
CA THR A 177 10.38 -1.35 18.44
C THR A 177 10.78 -1.29 19.91
N ARG A 178 11.84 -2.01 20.32
CA ARG A 178 12.30 -2.04 21.73
C ARG A 178 13.42 -1.05 22.03
N ASN A 179 14.11 -0.56 21.00
CA ASN A 179 15.22 0.38 21.19
C ASN A 179 14.70 1.83 21.29
N THR A 180 14.71 2.42 22.49
CA THR A 180 14.24 3.80 22.75
C THR A 180 15.23 4.88 22.33
N ASP A 181 16.48 4.52 22.05
CA ASP A 181 17.58 5.46 21.80
C ASP A 181 17.76 5.75 20.30
N LEU A 182 16.84 5.29 19.45
CA LEU A 182 16.89 5.48 18.01
C LEU A 182 16.60 6.93 17.62
N ASP A 183 17.46 7.49 16.77
CA ASP A 183 17.20 8.78 16.15
C ASP A 183 16.15 8.69 15.02
N SER A 184 15.75 9.86 14.48
CA SER A 184 14.73 9.91 13.43
C SER A 184 15.15 9.22 12.13
N ALA A 185 16.46 9.12 11.83
CA ALA A 185 16.95 8.44 10.65
C ALA A 185 16.94 6.91 10.83
N GLN A 186 17.25 6.43 12.03
CA GLN A 186 17.19 5.02 12.39
C GLN A 186 15.76 4.50 12.50
N MET A 187 14.81 5.35 12.88
CA MET A 187 13.39 5.01 12.92
C MET A 187 12.69 5.08 11.55
N ASP A 188 13.36 5.60 10.51
CA ASP A 188 12.77 5.75 9.18
C ASP A 188 12.50 4.38 8.54
N TRP A 189 11.22 4.07 8.37
CA TRP A 189 10.73 2.81 7.79
C TRP A 189 10.26 2.98 6.34
N THR A 190 10.63 4.08 5.70
CA THR A 190 10.21 4.38 4.33
C THR A 190 10.94 3.51 3.32
N ILE A 191 10.23 2.89 2.37
CA ILE A 191 10.88 2.22 1.23
C ILE A 191 11.66 3.26 0.42
N PRO A 192 12.98 3.08 0.21
CA PRO A 192 13.74 3.95 -0.66
C PRO A 192 13.25 3.86 -2.11
N SER A 193 12.97 4.99 -2.76
CA SER A 193 12.51 4.98 -4.16
C SER A 193 13.53 4.38 -5.14
N SER A 194 14.83 4.37 -4.78
CA SER A 194 15.88 3.66 -5.51
C SER A 194 15.59 2.17 -5.63
N ARG A 195 15.05 1.54 -4.57
CA ARG A 195 14.74 0.11 -4.55
C ARG A 195 13.72 -0.27 -5.59
N ILE A 196 12.67 0.54 -5.74
CA ILE A 196 11.65 0.34 -6.77
C ILE A 196 12.27 0.51 -8.17
N LYS A 197 13.13 1.51 -8.38
CA LYS A 197 13.81 1.73 -9.66
C LYS A 197 14.68 0.53 -10.04
N GLU A 198 15.49 0.01 -9.11
CA GLU A 198 16.30 -1.19 -9.31
C GLU A 198 15.44 -2.39 -9.71
N MET A 199 14.35 -2.63 -8.97
CA MET A 199 13.45 -3.75 -9.26
C MET A 199 12.73 -3.61 -10.60
N LYS A 200 12.38 -2.39 -11.03
CA LYS A 200 11.85 -2.14 -12.37
C LYS A 200 12.87 -2.47 -13.47
N VAL A 201 14.15 -2.18 -13.26
CA VAL A 201 15.23 -2.56 -14.21
C VAL A 201 15.34 -4.08 -14.30
N LEU A 202 15.38 -4.77 -13.15
CA LEU A 202 15.45 -6.22 -13.12
C LEU A 202 14.24 -6.88 -13.79
N TYR A 203 13.03 -6.43 -13.47
CA TYR A 203 11.79 -6.88 -14.10
C TYR A 203 11.86 -6.72 -15.62
N LYS A 204 12.35 -5.57 -16.12
CA LYS A 204 12.47 -5.34 -17.56
C LYS A 204 13.46 -6.30 -18.24
N LYS A 205 14.51 -6.71 -17.52
CA LYS A 205 15.52 -7.65 -18.01
C LYS A 205 15.02 -9.10 -18.04
N VAL A 206 14.31 -9.52 -16.99
CA VAL A 206 13.87 -10.92 -16.80
C VAL A 206 12.55 -11.21 -17.51
N CYS A 207 11.54 -10.35 -17.34
CA CYS A 207 10.19 -10.57 -17.83
C CYS A 207 10.04 -10.01 -19.26
N LYS A 208 10.28 -10.82 -20.30
CA LYS A 208 10.22 -10.39 -21.73
C LYS A 208 8.84 -9.85 -22.18
N PRO A 209 8.78 -8.94 -23.17
CA PRO A 209 7.55 -8.26 -23.61
C PRO A 209 6.41 -9.18 -24.05
N THR A 210 6.70 -10.34 -24.65
CA THR A 210 5.68 -11.29 -25.13
C THR A 210 4.78 -11.84 -24.01
N LYS A 211 5.24 -11.84 -22.74
CA LYS A 211 4.43 -12.16 -21.55
C LYS A 211 3.86 -10.93 -20.82
N ARG A 212 4.19 -9.69 -21.24
CA ARG A 212 3.71 -8.44 -20.63
C ARG A 212 2.29 -8.04 -21.07
N ASN A 213 1.80 -8.57 -22.20
CA ASN A 213 0.48 -8.24 -22.76
C ASN A 213 -0.74 -8.76 -21.96
N ARG A 214 -0.54 -9.30 -20.75
CA ARG A 214 -1.64 -9.73 -19.85
C ARG A 214 -1.54 -8.99 -18.52
N LYS A 215 -2.43 -8.01 -18.29
CA LYS A 215 -2.89 -7.46 -17.00
C LYS A 215 -2.08 -7.84 -15.73
N THR A 216 -0.90 -7.25 -15.51
CA THR A 216 -0.43 -7.07 -14.12
C THR A 216 -1.06 -5.81 -13.57
N PHE A 217 -1.26 -5.72 -12.25
CA PHE A 217 -1.81 -4.52 -11.62
C PHE A 217 -0.98 -3.28 -11.94
N MET A 218 0.35 -3.40 -11.97
CA MET A 218 1.24 -2.32 -12.41
C MET A 218 0.99 -1.89 -13.86
N TYR A 219 0.73 -2.81 -14.79
CA TYR A 219 0.44 -2.47 -16.19
C TYR A 219 -0.89 -1.71 -16.32
N GLU A 220 -1.89 -2.06 -15.52
CA GLU A 220 -3.19 -1.36 -15.51
C GLU A 220 -3.03 0.08 -15.00
N ARG A 221 -2.30 0.31 -13.89
CA ARG A 221 -1.97 1.67 -13.40
C ARG A 221 -1.10 2.51 -14.35
N GLU A 222 -0.11 1.90 -15.00
CA GLU A 222 0.71 2.61 -15.99
C GLU A 222 -0.10 3.03 -17.23
N ARG A 223 -1.27 2.41 -17.47
CA ARG A 223 -2.18 2.76 -18.56
C ARG A 223 -3.13 3.89 -18.19
N GLU A 224 -3.53 3.97 -16.93
CA GLU A 224 -4.46 4.99 -16.39
C GLU A 224 -3.77 6.31 -16.05
N SER A 225 -2.43 6.33 -15.92
CA SER A 225 -1.68 7.57 -15.67
C SER A 225 -1.57 8.41 -16.96
N PRO A 226 -1.97 9.70 -16.95
CA PRO A 226 -1.85 10.56 -18.13
C PRO A 226 -0.37 10.75 -18.49
N LYS A 227 -0.02 10.49 -19.76
CA LYS A 227 1.35 10.72 -20.26
C LYS A 227 1.68 12.22 -20.17
N PRO A 228 2.87 12.60 -19.70
CA PRO A 228 3.27 14.01 -19.67
C PRO A 228 3.29 14.56 -21.09
N THR A 229 2.42 15.54 -21.35
CA THR A 229 2.34 16.27 -22.61
C THR A 229 3.65 17.04 -22.79
N LYS A 230 4.42 16.69 -23.82
CA LYS A 230 5.55 17.51 -24.28
C LYS A 230 5.00 18.89 -24.66
N MET A 231 5.33 19.92 -23.88
CA MET A 231 5.05 21.31 -24.26
C MET A 231 5.76 21.62 -25.57
N ARG A 232 4.97 21.71 -26.64
CA ARG A 232 5.43 22.14 -27.96
C ARG A 232 5.52 23.67 -27.89
N LYS A 233 6.74 24.23 -27.87
CA LYS A 233 6.97 25.67 -28.05
C LYS A 233 6.29 26.10 -29.34
N LYS A 234 5.18 26.85 -29.24
CA LYS A 234 4.62 27.59 -30.37
C LYS A 234 5.31 28.95 -30.39
N SER A 235 6.07 29.16 -31.45
CA SER A 235 6.59 30.45 -31.89
C SER A 235 5.43 31.42 -32.14
N ILE A 236 5.51 32.60 -31.52
CA ILE A 236 4.62 33.73 -31.74
C ILE A 236 4.87 34.26 -33.15
N LYS A 237 3.81 34.45 -33.93
CA LYS A 237 3.80 35.31 -35.11
C LYS A 237 2.58 36.21 -35.00
N SER A 238 2.88 37.50 -34.94
CA SER A 238 1.96 38.65 -34.98
C SER A 238 1.41 38.84 -36.37
N GLU A 239 0.14 39.22 -36.48
CA GLU A 239 -0.42 40.00 -37.59
C GLU A 239 -1.71 40.69 -37.08
N GLU A 240 -1.84 41.97 -37.44
CA GLU A 240 -2.82 42.98 -36.99
C GLU A 240 -4.08 43.03 -37.90
N GLU A 241 -4.98 43.98 -37.56
CA GLU A 241 -6.17 44.51 -38.30
C GLU A 241 -7.52 43.81 -38.09
N GLU A 242 -8.69 44.47 -38.11
CA GLU A 242 -9.20 45.75 -37.61
C GLU A 242 -10.76 45.68 -37.74
N ALA A 243 -11.48 46.42 -36.90
CA ALA A 243 -12.84 46.99 -37.04
C ALA A 243 -14.12 46.12 -37.31
N SER A 244 -15.14 46.27 -36.44
CA SER A 244 -16.42 46.97 -36.74
C SER A 244 -17.70 46.40 -36.08
N SER A 245 -18.26 47.21 -35.15
CA SER A 245 -19.68 47.65 -35.01
C SER A 245 -20.85 46.76 -34.52
N ASN A 246 -21.65 47.41 -33.65
CA ASN A 246 -23.10 47.30 -33.34
C ASN A 246 -23.54 46.20 -32.34
N SER A 247 -24.43 46.40 -31.36
CA SER A 247 -25.25 47.52 -30.87
C SER A 247 -26.00 47.05 -29.59
N LEU A 248 -26.22 47.94 -28.60
CA LEU A 248 -27.17 47.82 -27.46
C LEU A 248 -28.63 48.09 -27.94
N PRO A 249 -29.75 48.04 -27.14
CA PRO A 249 -29.89 48.03 -25.67
C PRO A 249 -31.08 47.21 -25.04
N LEU A 250 -31.17 47.38 -23.70
CA LEU A 250 -32.16 47.04 -22.64
C LEU A 250 -33.68 47.00 -22.94
N SER A 251 -34.44 46.26 -22.10
CA SER A 251 -35.54 46.77 -21.21
C SER A 251 -36.25 45.65 -20.40
N SER A 252 -36.22 45.68 -19.05
CA SER A 252 -37.31 46.02 -18.07
C SER A 252 -38.31 44.90 -17.68
N GLN A 253 -38.25 44.40 -16.44
CA GLN A 253 -39.17 44.61 -15.29
C GLN A 253 -40.47 43.77 -15.26
N ASN A 254 -40.69 42.96 -14.20
CA ASN A 254 -41.64 43.29 -13.12
C ASN A 254 -41.67 42.27 -11.96
N VAL A 255 -42.00 42.81 -10.77
CA VAL A 255 -42.10 42.21 -9.42
C VAL A 255 -43.59 41.97 -9.08
N LYS A 256 -43.90 41.01 -8.18
CA LYS A 256 -45.00 41.13 -7.17
C LYS A 256 -44.92 40.11 -6.02
N GLU A 257 -45.43 40.55 -4.87
CA GLU A 257 -45.23 40.17 -3.45
C GLU A 257 -45.95 38.90 -2.89
N GLU A 258 -45.37 38.41 -1.78
CA GLU A 258 -45.80 37.68 -0.53
C GLU A 258 -47.29 37.42 -0.18
N PRO A 259 -47.67 36.49 0.78
CA PRO A 259 -47.17 36.41 2.19
C PRO A 259 -47.14 35.05 2.97
N THR A 260 -46.45 35.07 4.14
CA THR A 260 -46.53 34.36 5.48
C THR A 260 -47.41 33.09 5.67
N ASP A 261 -47.16 32.05 6.49
CA ASP A 261 -46.67 31.93 7.88
C ASP A 261 -46.57 30.42 8.34
N LYS A 262 -45.89 30.15 9.47
CA LYS A 262 -45.96 28.99 10.42
C LYS A 262 -45.24 27.63 10.22
N ASP A 263 -44.20 27.46 11.05
CA ASP A 263 -43.98 26.46 12.12
C ASP A 263 -44.10 24.94 11.86
N SER A 264 -42.98 24.21 12.04
CA SER A 264 -42.86 22.96 12.83
C SER A 264 -41.64 22.10 12.42
N THR A 265 -40.82 21.75 13.41
CA THR A 265 -39.69 20.81 13.36
C THR A 265 -40.13 19.33 13.24
N PRO A 266 -39.36 18.43 12.59
CA PRO A 266 -39.47 17.00 12.82
C PRO A 266 -38.27 16.42 13.61
N LYS A 267 -38.61 15.60 14.62
CA LYS A 267 -37.74 14.81 15.50
C LYS A 267 -37.18 13.56 14.80
N SER A 268 -35.99 13.15 15.23
CA SER A 268 -35.29 11.90 14.91
C SER A 268 -36.04 10.64 15.39
N PRO A 269 -35.93 9.49 14.69
CA PRO A 269 -36.44 8.22 15.19
C PRO A 269 -35.43 7.47 16.06
N VAL A 270 -35.91 7.01 17.21
CA VAL A 270 -35.27 6.07 18.14
C VAL A 270 -35.59 4.65 17.67
N ILE A 271 -34.58 3.80 17.44
CA ILE A 271 -34.75 2.36 17.20
C ILE A 271 -34.37 1.61 18.47
N LYS A 272 -35.31 0.76 18.91
CA LYS A 272 -35.28 -0.06 20.13
C LYS A 272 -34.33 -1.26 19.98
N GLN A 273 -33.60 -1.56 21.05
CA GLN A 273 -32.96 -2.85 21.31
C GLN A 273 -34.04 -3.87 21.69
N GLU A 274 -34.02 -5.04 21.04
CA GLU A 274 -34.64 -6.26 21.56
C GLU A 274 -33.55 -7.21 22.05
N VAL A 275 -33.74 -7.63 23.30
CA VAL A 275 -32.99 -8.64 24.03
C VAL A 275 -33.67 -9.98 23.73
N LEU A 276 -32.90 -10.99 23.31
CA LEU A 276 -33.32 -12.38 23.33
C LEU A 276 -32.25 -13.17 24.10
N GLY A 277 -32.63 -13.61 25.29
CA GLY A 277 -32.02 -14.72 26.00
C GLY A 277 -33.06 -15.82 26.14
N ASP A 278 -32.68 -17.04 25.76
CA ASP A 278 -32.62 -18.24 26.61
C ASP A 278 -31.80 -19.32 25.85
#